data_AF-A0AAW7ELD2-F1
#
_entry.id   AF-A0AAW7ELD2-F1
#
_cell.length_a   1.000
_cell.length_b   1.000
_cell.length_c   1.000
_cell.angle_alpha   90.00
_cell.angle_beta   90.00
_cell.angle_gamma   90.00
#
_symmetry.space_group_name_H-M   'P 1'
#
loop_
_entity.id
_entity.type
_entity.pdbx_description
1 polymer ?
#
loop_
_entity_poly.entity_id
_entity_poly.type
_entity_poly.pdbx_seq_one_letter_code
_entity_poly.pdbx_strand_id
1 'polypeptide(L)'
;MVSSVDIKDNVDNKPIIRRVASASAIGTAAEYYDFFAYGTAAVLFFGHLFFPSDDPLISTLAAFATYAVGFLARPLGGIVFGHIGDKVGRKKALVITILIVGLGTFCIGLLPTYEKIGVWAPALLIFIRVLQGFGVGGEQAGAVLMTAEYSEPKNRGFFSSWVQIGAPVGFLLPLALFALLNATLSPEAMMDYGWRIPFLLSLLLVIVGLFIRLKIDESPVFAQIRETKAEESRPLVEVIRDFPGIVVKGVCAKLIEACTFAMFTVIVLAYGKANNLDANILMETMIVAVIIEIIAIPLMGSLCDKIGRKPVYIIGALLQVVMIIPFFLAINQDSFWLTQIVMILVLSIGHSMCYALRDPLIISPKRNHV
;
A
#
# COMPACT_ATOMS: atom_id res chain seq x y z
N MET A 1 37.87 14.16 -5.08
CA MET A 1 37.94 12.97 -5.96
C MET A 1 37.56 11.75 -5.14
N VAL A 2 36.26 11.42 -5.12
CA VAL A 2 35.81 10.12 -4.59
C VAL A 2 35.76 9.20 -5.82
N SER A 3 36.64 8.21 -5.88
CA SER A 3 36.69 7.30 -7.02
C SER A 3 35.35 6.57 -7.15
N SER A 4 34.87 6.45 -8.38
CA SER A 4 33.83 5.50 -8.74
C SER A 4 34.30 4.10 -8.35
N VAL A 5 33.87 3.62 -7.20
CA VAL A 5 34.18 2.27 -6.73
C VAL A 5 33.36 1.31 -7.57
N ASP A 6 34.05 0.52 -8.37
CA ASP A 6 33.49 -0.61 -9.11
C ASP A 6 32.66 -1.49 -8.17
N ILE A 7 31.36 -1.50 -8.39
CA ILE A 7 30.47 -2.53 -7.85
C ILE A 7 30.99 -3.83 -8.43
N LYS A 8 31.60 -4.69 -7.61
CA LYS A 8 32.08 -6.01 -8.05
C LYS A 8 30.94 -6.79 -8.72
N ASP A 9 30.96 -6.79 -10.05
CA ASP A 9 30.20 -7.66 -10.94
C ASP A 9 30.69 -9.11 -10.78
N ASN A 10 30.23 -9.88 -9.78
CA ASN A 10 30.20 -11.36 -9.88
C ASN A 10 29.57 -12.12 -8.69
N VAL A 11 28.28 -11.88 -8.41
CA VAL A 11 27.43 -12.93 -7.84
C VAL A 11 26.09 -12.80 -8.56
N ASP A 12 25.56 -13.90 -9.11
CA ASP A 12 24.22 -13.93 -9.71
C ASP A 12 23.20 -13.63 -8.60
N ASN A 13 22.96 -12.33 -8.36
CA ASN A 13 22.18 -11.82 -7.24
C ASN A 13 20.66 -11.90 -7.52
N LYS A 14 20.29 -12.47 -8.68
CA LYS A 14 18.91 -12.68 -9.13
C LYS A 14 18.03 -13.50 -8.16
N PRO A 15 18.53 -14.52 -7.45
CA PRO A 15 17.74 -15.23 -6.45
C PRO A 15 17.45 -14.34 -5.23
N ILE A 16 18.45 -13.55 -4.81
CA ILE A 16 18.36 -12.67 -3.64
C ILE A 16 17.41 -11.51 -3.93
N ILE A 17 17.55 -10.83 -5.06
CA ILE A 17 16.67 -9.71 -5.45
C ILE A 17 15.22 -10.16 -5.64
N ARG A 18 14.96 -11.34 -6.22
CA ARG A 18 13.60 -11.90 -6.34
C ARG A 18 13.02 -12.15 -4.96
N ARG A 19 13.81 -12.72 -4.05
CA ARG A 19 13.40 -12.95 -2.66
C ARG A 19 13.08 -11.64 -1.95
N VAL A 20 13.92 -10.63 -2.08
CA VAL A 20 13.71 -9.29 -1.51
C VAL A 20 12.44 -8.66 -2.08
N ALA A 21 12.28 -8.67 -3.40
CA ALA A 21 11.11 -8.13 -4.08
C ALA A 21 9.81 -8.83 -3.64
N SER A 22 9.80 -10.17 -3.53
CA SER A 22 8.65 -10.92 -3.03
C SER A 22 8.37 -10.64 -1.55
N ALA A 23 9.40 -10.51 -0.71
CA ALA A 23 9.23 -10.16 0.71
C ALA A 23 8.60 -8.78 0.90
N SER A 24 9.07 -7.82 0.11
CA SER A 24 8.57 -6.47 0.07
C SER A 24 7.13 -6.45 -0.43
N ALA A 25 6.82 -7.19 -1.51
CA ALA A 25 5.46 -7.34 -2.02
C ALA A 25 4.49 -7.92 -1.00
N ILE A 26 4.91 -8.95 -0.24
CA ILE A 26 4.09 -9.56 0.83
C ILE A 26 3.90 -8.60 2.00
N GLY A 27 4.93 -7.82 2.35
CA GLY A 27 4.81 -6.75 3.35
C GLY A 27 3.77 -5.71 2.94
N THR A 28 3.89 -5.18 1.72
CA THR A 28 2.89 -4.27 1.14
C THR A 28 1.50 -4.93 1.10
N ALA A 29 1.41 -6.21 0.73
CA ALA A 29 0.13 -6.91 0.72
C ALA A 29 -0.50 -7.00 2.10
N ALA A 30 0.29 -7.27 3.15
CA ALA A 30 -0.19 -7.26 4.51
C ALA A 30 -0.67 -5.87 4.97
N GLU A 31 0.04 -4.80 4.57
CA GLU A 31 -0.40 -3.41 4.84
C GLU A 31 -1.76 -3.14 4.21
N TYR A 32 -1.89 -3.37 2.90
CA TYR A 32 -3.13 -3.07 2.18
C TYR A 32 -4.25 -4.03 2.57
N TYR A 33 -3.92 -5.27 2.94
CA TYR A 33 -4.87 -6.21 3.54
C TYR A 33 -5.49 -5.63 4.80
N ASP A 34 -4.68 -5.18 5.76
CA ASP A 34 -5.19 -4.55 6.98
C ASP A 34 -6.09 -3.36 6.67
N PHE A 35 -5.61 -2.50 5.77
CA PHE A 35 -6.30 -1.30 5.37
C PHE A 35 -7.71 -1.60 4.86
N PHE A 36 -7.81 -2.46 3.86
CA PHE A 36 -9.08 -2.79 3.23
C PHE A 36 -9.93 -3.71 4.09
N ALA A 37 -9.34 -4.62 4.87
CA ALA A 37 -10.09 -5.45 5.82
C ALA A 37 -10.80 -4.57 6.86
N TYR A 38 -10.08 -3.61 7.44
CA TYR A 38 -10.68 -2.64 8.36
C TYR A 38 -11.73 -1.79 7.64
N GLY A 39 -11.41 -1.22 6.48
CA GLY A 39 -12.33 -0.34 5.74
C GLY A 39 -13.66 -1.03 5.44
N THR A 40 -13.62 -2.27 4.94
CA THR A 40 -14.82 -3.08 4.69
C THR A 40 -15.56 -3.39 5.99
N ALA A 41 -14.86 -3.80 7.04
CA ALA A 41 -15.51 -4.10 8.32
C ALA A 41 -16.09 -2.85 9.01
N ALA A 42 -15.48 -1.67 8.83
CA ALA A 42 -15.98 -0.41 9.35
C ALA A 42 -17.33 -0.04 8.75
N VAL A 43 -17.48 -0.27 7.44
CA VAL A 43 -18.74 -0.05 6.70
C VAL A 43 -19.80 -1.07 7.09
N LEU A 44 -19.43 -2.34 7.22
CA LEU A 44 -20.41 -3.43 7.35
C LEU A 44 -20.75 -3.79 8.80
N PHE A 45 -19.82 -3.64 9.75
CA PHE A 45 -19.92 -4.28 11.07
C PHE A 45 -19.55 -3.36 12.24
N PHE A 46 -18.42 -2.63 12.18
CA PHE A 46 -17.83 -2.02 13.39
C PHE A 46 -18.64 -0.88 14.00
N GLY A 47 -19.43 -0.16 13.20
CA GLY A 47 -20.35 0.84 13.75
C GLY A 47 -21.24 0.20 14.82
N HIS A 48 -21.86 -0.93 14.52
CA HIS A 48 -22.71 -1.64 15.47
C HIS A 48 -21.92 -2.38 16.56
N LEU A 49 -20.82 -3.03 16.20
CA LEU A 49 -20.09 -3.91 17.12
C LEU A 49 -19.23 -3.18 18.15
N PHE A 50 -18.69 -2.00 17.81
CA PHE A 50 -17.72 -1.26 18.64
C PHE A 50 -18.19 0.12 19.05
N PHE A 51 -19.08 0.74 18.27
CA PHE A 51 -19.54 2.12 18.50
C PHE A 51 -21.07 2.24 18.54
N PRO A 52 -21.79 1.40 19.33
CA PRO A 52 -23.24 1.46 19.35
C PRO A 52 -23.71 2.84 19.84
N SER A 53 -24.62 3.42 19.07
CA SER A 53 -25.27 4.70 19.31
C SER A 53 -26.71 4.63 18.80
N ASP A 54 -27.59 5.46 19.35
CA ASP A 54 -28.99 5.57 18.88
C ASP A 54 -29.08 6.07 17.44
N ASP A 55 -28.02 6.74 16.95
CA ASP A 55 -27.89 7.18 15.56
C ASP A 55 -26.88 6.30 14.78
N PRO A 56 -27.35 5.52 13.77
CA PRO A 56 -26.48 4.73 12.90
C PRO A 56 -25.40 5.54 12.16
N LEU A 57 -25.68 6.81 11.85
CA LEU A 57 -24.71 7.69 11.22
C LEU A 57 -23.54 7.97 12.16
N ILE A 58 -23.81 8.27 13.43
CA ILE A 58 -22.76 8.49 14.45
C ILE A 58 -21.89 7.24 14.61
N SER A 59 -22.51 6.07 14.69
CA SER A 59 -21.82 4.78 14.80
C SER A 59 -20.84 4.56 13.63
N THR A 60 -21.31 4.85 12.41
CA THR A 60 -20.52 4.72 11.17
C THR A 60 -19.39 5.74 11.12
N LEU A 61 -19.67 7.01 11.45
CA LEU A 61 -18.66 8.07 11.50
C LEU A 61 -17.58 7.79 12.55
N ALA A 62 -17.93 7.19 13.69
CA ALA A 62 -16.95 6.80 14.71
C ALA A 62 -16.00 5.68 14.23
N ALA A 63 -16.54 4.70 13.50
CA ALA A 63 -15.73 3.64 12.88
C ALA A 63 -14.76 4.21 11.83
N PHE A 64 -15.21 5.16 11.01
CA PHE A 64 -14.35 5.89 10.05
C PHE A 64 -13.38 6.86 10.71
N ALA A 65 -13.75 7.52 11.81
CA ALA A 65 -12.84 8.37 12.58
C ALA A 65 -11.68 7.54 13.13
N THR A 66 -11.97 6.34 13.62
CA THR A 66 -10.95 5.38 14.08
C THR A 66 -10.04 4.91 12.95
N TYR A 67 -10.58 4.79 11.73
CA TYR A 67 -9.78 4.58 10.53
C TYR A 67 -8.83 5.75 10.23
N ALA A 68 -9.34 6.98 10.29
CA ALA A 68 -8.59 8.21 10.03
C ALA A 68 -7.46 8.44 11.05
N VAL A 69 -7.69 8.13 12.33
CA VAL A 69 -6.67 8.21 13.38
C VAL A 69 -5.45 7.35 13.04
N GLY A 70 -5.66 6.14 12.49
CA GLY A 70 -4.57 5.30 12.01
C GLY A 70 -3.75 5.95 10.89
N PHE A 71 -4.38 6.68 9.98
CA PHE A 71 -3.66 7.44 8.96
C PHE A 71 -2.81 8.58 9.53
N LEU A 72 -3.35 9.30 10.52
CA LEU A 72 -2.64 10.41 11.18
C LEU A 72 -1.39 9.92 11.93
N ALA A 73 -1.37 8.66 12.37
CA ALA A 73 -0.19 8.06 12.98
C ALA A 73 0.92 7.67 11.96
N ARG A 74 0.60 7.50 10.67
CA ARG A 74 1.57 7.07 9.64
C ARG A 74 2.76 8.02 9.46
N PRO A 75 2.58 9.36 9.34
CA PRO A 75 3.72 10.27 9.22
C PRO A 75 4.67 10.17 10.41
N LEU A 76 4.15 10.08 11.64
CA LEU A 76 4.95 9.92 12.85
C LEU A 76 5.75 8.61 12.81
N GLY A 77 5.09 7.53 12.39
CA GLY A 77 5.73 6.24 12.15
C GLY A 77 6.88 6.33 11.14
N GLY A 78 6.66 6.98 10.00
CA GLY A 78 7.67 7.14 8.96
C GLY A 78 8.90 7.92 9.42
N ILE A 79 8.71 8.95 10.24
CA ILE A 79 9.81 9.72 10.85
C ILE A 79 10.63 8.82 11.78
N VAL A 80 9.97 8.11 12.69
CA VAL A 80 10.64 7.29 13.70
C VAL A 80 11.31 6.07 13.08
N PHE A 81 10.60 5.30 12.25
CA PHE A 81 11.15 4.11 11.61
C PHE A 81 12.14 4.42 10.49
N GLY A 82 12.05 5.60 9.85
CA GLY A 82 13.11 6.10 8.99
C GLY A 82 14.41 6.29 9.77
N HIS A 83 14.33 7.00 10.91
CA HIS A 83 15.49 7.19 11.79
C HIS A 83 16.06 5.87 12.36
N ILE A 84 15.18 4.94 12.77
CA ILE A 84 15.60 3.60 13.23
C ILE A 84 16.26 2.84 12.07
N GLY A 85 15.70 2.90 10.86
CA GLY A 85 16.27 2.28 9.67
C GLY A 85 17.67 2.80 9.36
N ASP A 86 17.89 4.11 9.53
CA ASP A 86 19.16 4.79 9.25
C ASP A 86 20.21 4.61 10.36
N LYS A 87 19.82 4.39 11.63
CA LYS A 87 20.76 4.18 12.75
C LYS A 87 20.97 2.74 13.16
N VAL A 88 19.90 1.95 13.20
CA VAL A 88 19.88 0.61 13.82
C VAL A 88 19.93 -0.50 12.77
N GLY A 89 19.46 -0.22 11.55
CA GLY A 89 19.43 -1.15 10.43
C GLY A 89 18.04 -1.27 9.81
N ARG A 90 18.00 -1.34 8.49
CA ARG A 90 16.76 -1.34 7.71
C ARG A 90 15.99 -2.63 7.87
N LYS A 91 16.68 -3.76 7.90
CA LYS A 91 16.05 -5.06 8.17
C LYS A 91 15.28 -5.05 9.49
N LYS A 92 15.88 -4.50 10.55
CA LYS A 92 15.25 -4.45 11.88
C LYS A 92 14.02 -3.56 11.90
N ALA A 93 14.12 -2.36 11.30
CA ALA A 93 12.96 -1.48 11.16
C ALA A 93 11.81 -2.21 10.43
N LEU A 94 12.11 -2.86 9.30
CA LEU A 94 11.14 -3.63 8.51
C LEU A 94 10.52 -4.82 9.26
N VAL A 95 11.26 -5.49 10.15
CA VAL A 95 10.72 -6.59 10.98
C VAL A 95 9.81 -6.06 12.08
N ILE A 96 10.17 -4.95 12.72
CA ILE A 96 9.35 -4.36 13.79
C ILE A 96 8.02 -3.85 13.21
N THR A 97 8.05 -3.17 12.07
CA THR A 97 6.85 -2.60 11.46
C THR A 97 5.87 -3.70 11.02
N ILE A 98 6.32 -4.77 10.37
CA ILE A 98 5.42 -5.86 9.96
C ILE A 98 4.78 -6.58 11.15
N LEU A 99 5.50 -6.73 12.26
CA LEU A 99 4.97 -7.31 13.49
C LEU A 99 3.91 -6.41 14.11
N ILE A 100 4.17 -5.10 14.23
CA ILE A 100 3.20 -4.14 14.78
C ILE A 100 1.91 -4.15 13.95
N VAL A 101 2.04 -4.05 12.63
CA VAL A 101 0.87 -3.95 11.73
C VAL A 101 0.06 -5.22 11.77
N GLY A 102 0.67 -6.36 11.47
CA GLY A 102 -0.10 -7.58 11.29
C GLY A 102 -0.49 -8.28 12.59
N LEU A 103 0.28 -8.17 13.68
CA LEU A 103 -0.23 -8.59 14.99
C LEU A 103 -1.37 -7.67 15.44
N GLY A 104 -1.31 -6.37 15.11
CA GLY A 104 -2.42 -5.46 15.32
C GLY A 104 -3.69 -5.93 14.60
N THR A 105 -3.58 -6.32 13.32
CA THR A 105 -4.72 -6.78 12.53
C THR A 105 -5.31 -8.05 13.12
N PHE A 106 -4.46 -8.99 13.50
CA PHE A 106 -4.86 -10.21 14.21
C PHE A 106 -5.57 -9.91 15.52
N CYS A 107 -5.04 -8.98 16.34
CA CYS A 107 -5.63 -8.59 17.61
C CYS A 107 -7.03 -7.97 17.45
N ILE A 108 -7.32 -7.26 16.36
CA ILE A 108 -8.69 -6.75 16.08
C ILE A 108 -9.67 -7.92 15.99
N GLY A 109 -9.28 -9.03 15.34
CA GLY A 109 -10.11 -10.24 15.24
C GLY A 109 -10.40 -10.90 16.59
N LEU A 110 -9.58 -10.63 17.62
CA LEU A 110 -9.74 -11.14 18.98
C LEU A 110 -10.50 -10.18 19.91
N LEU A 111 -10.73 -8.92 19.51
CA LEU A 111 -11.33 -7.93 20.39
C LEU A 111 -12.77 -8.29 20.76
N PRO A 112 -13.14 -8.28 22.06
CA PRO A 112 -14.54 -8.33 22.45
C PRO A 112 -15.30 -7.10 21.94
N THR A 113 -16.60 -7.27 21.67
CA THR A 113 -17.49 -6.20 21.20
C THR A 113 -17.91 -5.29 22.36
N TYR A 114 -18.53 -4.15 22.04
CA TYR A 114 -19.05 -3.21 23.03
C TYR A 114 -20.02 -3.89 24.01
N GLU A 115 -20.84 -4.83 23.55
CA GLU A 115 -21.75 -5.58 24.41
C GLU A 115 -21.04 -6.35 25.54
N LYS A 116 -19.77 -6.76 25.33
CA LYS A 116 -19.02 -7.56 26.30
C LYS A 116 -18.18 -6.71 27.27
N ILE A 117 -17.55 -5.65 26.77
CA ILE A 117 -16.58 -4.86 27.56
C ILE A 117 -16.83 -3.35 27.56
N GLY A 118 -17.96 -2.91 27.01
CA GLY A 118 -18.38 -1.51 26.96
C GLY A 118 -17.37 -0.62 26.24
N VAL A 119 -17.12 0.56 26.80
CA VAL A 119 -16.23 1.60 26.23
C VAL A 119 -14.79 1.13 25.98
N TRP A 120 -14.35 0.04 26.62
CA TRP A 120 -13.01 -0.51 26.36
C TRP A 120 -12.89 -1.13 24.97
N ALA A 121 -13.98 -1.61 24.36
CA ALA A 121 -13.95 -2.16 23.00
C ALA A 121 -13.48 -1.12 21.97
N PRO A 122 -14.13 0.06 21.83
CA PRO A 122 -13.65 1.08 20.92
C PRO A 122 -12.31 1.69 21.34
N ALA A 123 -12.02 1.82 22.64
CA ALA A 123 -10.74 2.35 23.11
C ALA A 123 -9.55 1.46 22.69
N LEU A 124 -9.66 0.14 22.86
CA LEU A 124 -8.65 -0.83 22.43
C LEU A 124 -8.53 -0.88 20.91
N LEU A 125 -9.65 -0.81 20.20
CA LEU A 125 -9.66 -0.73 18.73
C LEU A 125 -8.88 0.49 18.25
N ILE A 126 -9.16 1.67 18.79
CA ILE A 126 -8.44 2.93 18.47
C ILE A 126 -6.97 2.80 18.81
N PHE A 127 -6.62 2.26 19.98
CA PHE A 127 -5.23 2.05 20.38
C PHE A 127 -4.47 1.16 19.38
N ILE A 128 -5.06 0.02 19.00
CA ILE A 128 -4.49 -0.85 17.97
C ILE A 128 -4.33 -0.10 16.65
N ARG A 129 -5.33 0.69 16.22
CA ARG A 129 -5.24 1.48 14.98
C ARG A 129 -4.13 2.52 14.99
N VAL A 130 -3.91 3.19 16.12
CA VAL A 130 -2.77 4.12 16.28
C VAL A 130 -1.45 3.37 16.13
N LEU A 131 -1.31 2.22 16.79
CA LEU A 131 -0.09 1.40 16.69
C LEU A 131 0.15 0.90 15.26
N GLN A 132 -0.88 0.39 14.60
CA GLN A 132 -0.79 -0.08 13.22
C GLN A 132 -0.41 1.07 12.28
N GLY A 133 -1.09 2.21 12.38
CA GLY A 133 -0.77 3.41 11.63
C GLY A 133 0.69 3.82 11.78
N PHE A 134 1.18 3.82 13.02
CA PHE A 134 2.58 4.07 13.34
C PHE A 134 3.53 3.03 12.72
N GLY A 135 3.21 1.74 12.78
CA GLY A 135 3.99 0.67 12.15
C GLY A 135 4.07 0.81 10.62
N VAL A 136 2.96 1.12 9.97
CA VAL A 136 2.88 1.26 8.50
C VAL A 136 3.81 2.36 7.98
N GLY A 137 3.94 3.49 8.70
CA GLY A 137 4.66 4.67 8.24
C GLY A 137 6.09 4.41 7.75
N GLY A 138 6.79 3.43 8.33
CA GLY A 138 8.17 3.08 7.97
C GLY A 138 8.32 1.89 7.02
N GLU A 139 7.25 1.15 6.78
CA GLU A 139 7.31 -0.15 6.11
C GLU A 139 7.55 0.01 4.60
N GLN A 140 6.68 0.76 3.92
CA GLN A 140 6.69 0.86 2.47
C GLN A 140 7.91 1.61 1.92
N ALA A 141 8.35 2.67 2.61
CA ALA A 141 9.53 3.44 2.19
C ALA A 141 10.82 2.62 2.32
N GLY A 142 10.98 1.85 3.40
CA GLY A 142 12.12 0.97 3.60
C GLY A 142 12.16 -0.19 2.59
N ALA A 143 11.00 -0.79 2.28
CA ALA A 143 10.89 -1.93 1.38
C ALA A 143 11.26 -1.58 -0.08
N VAL A 144 10.79 -0.41 -0.55
CA VAL A 144 11.13 0.11 -1.89
C VAL A 144 12.62 0.43 -1.98
N LEU A 145 13.17 1.11 -0.97
CA LEU A 145 14.57 1.52 -0.97
C LEU A 145 15.51 0.31 -0.89
N MET A 146 15.18 -0.68 -0.07
CA MET A 146 15.93 -1.94 -0.01
C MET A 146 15.90 -2.66 -1.36
N THR A 147 14.74 -2.79 -1.99
CA THR A 147 14.65 -3.43 -3.31
C THR A 147 15.49 -2.69 -4.35
N ALA A 148 15.47 -1.36 -4.35
CA ALA A 148 16.26 -0.54 -5.28
C ALA A 148 17.79 -0.66 -5.05
N GLU A 149 18.24 -0.80 -3.80
CA GLU A 149 19.66 -0.95 -3.44
C GLU A 149 20.24 -2.31 -3.87
N TYR A 150 19.45 -3.37 -3.83
CA TYR A 150 19.86 -4.69 -4.34
C TYR A 150 19.73 -4.81 -5.87
N SER A 151 19.13 -3.82 -6.54
CA SER A 151 18.83 -3.86 -7.98
C SER A 151 19.93 -3.25 -8.85
N GLU A 152 20.34 -3.99 -9.88
CA GLU A 152 21.14 -3.47 -10.99
C GLU A 152 20.43 -2.27 -11.66
N PRO A 153 21.13 -1.19 -12.03
CA PRO A 153 20.52 0.02 -12.59
C PRO A 153 19.53 -0.21 -13.73
N LYS A 154 19.80 -1.19 -14.61
CA LYS A 154 18.99 -1.53 -15.77
C LYS A 154 17.68 -2.27 -15.48
N ASN A 155 17.52 -2.82 -14.27
CA ASN A 155 16.34 -3.61 -13.87
C ASN A 155 15.63 -3.02 -12.64
N ARG A 156 16.02 -1.81 -12.21
CA ARG A 156 15.52 -1.18 -10.98
C ARG A 156 14.02 -0.94 -11.04
N GLY A 157 13.49 -0.50 -12.18
CA GLY A 157 12.06 -0.28 -12.38
C GLY A 157 11.27 -1.57 -12.23
N PHE A 158 11.68 -2.64 -12.91
CA PHE A 158 11.02 -3.94 -12.81
C PHE A 158 11.01 -4.47 -11.38
N PHE A 159 12.15 -4.55 -10.70
CA PHE A 159 12.19 -5.12 -9.34
C PHE A 159 11.52 -4.21 -8.30
N SER A 160 11.63 -2.89 -8.41
CA SER A 160 10.94 -1.97 -7.48
C SER A 160 9.42 -2.02 -7.66
N SER A 161 8.94 -2.25 -8.88
CA SER A 161 7.50 -2.39 -9.15
C SER A 161 6.87 -3.63 -8.50
N TRP A 162 7.64 -4.69 -8.26
CA TRP A 162 7.14 -5.88 -7.56
C TRP A 162 6.61 -5.57 -6.16
N VAL A 163 7.23 -4.62 -5.46
CA VAL A 163 6.76 -4.15 -4.14
C VAL A 163 5.33 -3.63 -4.21
N GLN A 164 4.97 -3.02 -5.34
CA GLN A 164 3.69 -2.35 -5.55
C GLN A 164 2.56 -3.31 -5.89
N ILE A 165 2.87 -4.51 -6.39
CA ILE A 165 1.90 -5.60 -6.59
C ILE A 165 1.18 -5.94 -5.28
N GLY A 166 1.85 -5.76 -4.14
CA GLY A 166 1.24 -6.02 -2.85
C GLY A 166 -0.05 -5.22 -2.61
N ALA A 167 -0.16 -4.00 -3.12
CA ALA A 167 -1.35 -3.18 -2.88
C ALA A 167 -2.63 -3.73 -3.53
N PRO A 168 -2.70 -4.01 -4.85
CA PRO A 168 -3.88 -4.61 -5.45
C PRO A 168 -4.15 -6.03 -4.92
N VAL A 169 -3.12 -6.80 -4.58
CA VAL A 169 -3.30 -8.11 -3.91
C VAL A 169 -3.94 -7.93 -2.53
N GLY A 170 -3.41 -7.02 -1.72
CA GLY A 170 -3.93 -6.67 -0.40
C GLY A 170 -5.33 -6.04 -0.44
N PHE A 171 -5.72 -5.43 -1.55
CA PHE A 171 -7.10 -4.99 -1.79
C PHE A 171 -8.06 -6.16 -2.06
N LEU A 172 -7.69 -7.06 -2.98
CA LEU A 172 -8.58 -8.14 -3.41
C LEU A 172 -8.77 -9.22 -2.34
N LEU A 173 -7.73 -9.55 -1.58
CA LEU A 173 -7.76 -10.63 -0.60
C LEU A 173 -8.85 -10.46 0.48
N PRO A 174 -8.91 -9.35 1.25
CA PRO A 174 -9.95 -9.18 2.26
C PRO A 174 -11.34 -9.03 1.62
N LEU A 175 -11.44 -8.37 0.46
CA LEU A 175 -12.70 -8.23 -0.26
C LEU A 175 -13.28 -9.60 -0.66
N ALA A 176 -12.45 -10.47 -1.24
CA ALA A 176 -12.83 -11.83 -1.60
C ALA A 176 -13.21 -12.69 -0.38
N LEU A 177 -12.46 -12.56 0.72
CA LEU A 177 -12.78 -13.25 1.97
C LEU A 177 -14.13 -12.81 2.55
N PHE A 178 -14.39 -11.50 2.64
CA PHE A 178 -15.67 -10.99 3.11
C PHE A 178 -16.82 -11.41 2.19
N ALA A 179 -16.63 -11.37 0.87
CA ALA A 179 -17.64 -11.82 -0.08
C ALA A 179 -17.95 -13.32 0.08
N LEU A 180 -16.91 -14.16 0.20
CA LEU A 180 -17.07 -15.60 0.41
C LEU A 180 -17.80 -15.91 1.72
N LEU A 181 -17.43 -15.23 2.81
CA LEU A 181 -18.08 -15.43 4.12
C LEU A 181 -19.53 -14.97 4.10
N ASN A 182 -19.84 -13.82 3.50
CA ASN A 182 -21.22 -13.35 3.31
C ASN A 182 -22.06 -14.28 2.45
N ALA A 183 -21.46 -14.98 1.48
CA ALA A 183 -22.16 -15.94 0.63
C ALA A 183 -22.39 -17.30 1.31
N THR A 184 -21.64 -17.63 2.37
CA THR A 184 -21.64 -18.96 2.98
C THR A 184 -22.20 -18.98 4.41
N LEU A 185 -22.17 -17.86 5.12
CA LEU A 185 -22.68 -17.72 6.48
C LEU A 185 -24.04 -17.00 6.50
N SER A 186 -24.89 -17.36 7.47
CA SER A 186 -26.10 -16.59 7.79
C SER A 186 -25.74 -15.19 8.34
N PRO A 187 -26.59 -14.17 8.18
CA PRO A 187 -26.35 -12.83 8.73
C PRO A 187 -26.00 -12.82 10.23
N GLU A 188 -26.64 -13.67 11.03
CA GLU A 188 -26.42 -13.79 12.47
C GLU A 188 -25.00 -14.30 12.76
N ALA A 189 -24.58 -15.37 12.09
CA ALA A 189 -23.23 -15.91 12.19
C ALA A 189 -22.16 -14.92 11.71
N MET A 190 -22.47 -14.12 10.68
CA MET A 190 -21.55 -13.09 10.18
C MET A 190 -21.31 -12.00 11.24
N MET A 191 -22.37 -11.58 11.94
CA MET A 191 -22.29 -10.59 13.03
C MET A 191 -21.65 -11.15 14.30
N ASP A 192 -21.84 -12.43 14.61
CA ASP A 192 -21.27 -13.06 15.79
C ASP A 192 -19.75 -13.28 15.66
N TYR A 193 -19.33 -14.03 14.65
CA TYR A 193 -17.93 -14.42 14.48
C TYR A 193 -17.38 -14.26 13.05
N GLY A 194 -18.23 -14.26 12.02
CA GLY A 194 -17.77 -14.27 10.62
C GLY A 194 -16.88 -13.08 10.27
N TRP A 195 -17.22 -11.88 10.76
CA TRP A 195 -16.40 -10.69 10.55
C TRP A 195 -14.96 -10.79 11.11
N ARG A 196 -14.73 -11.66 12.10
CA ARG A 196 -13.41 -11.84 12.74
C ARG A 196 -12.43 -12.62 11.85
N ILE A 197 -12.94 -13.50 10.99
CA ILE A 197 -12.14 -14.47 10.24
C ILE A 197 -11.07 -13.79 9.37
N PRO A 198 -11.36 -12.73 8.58
CA PRO A 198 -10.32 -12.06 7.79
C PRO A 198 -9.20 -11.49 8.68
N PHE A 199 -9.56 -10.85 9.80
CA PHE A 199 -8.58 -10.32 10.74
C PHE A 199 -7.69 -11.42 11.34
N LEU A 200 -8.26 -12.57 11.72
CA LEU A 200 -7.48 -13.69 12.26
C LEU A 200 -6.56 -14.32 11.20
N LEU A 201 -7.02 -14.43 9.94
CA LEU A 201 -6.22 -14.95 8.83
C LEU A 201 -5.04 -14.05 8.46
N SER A 202 -5.06 -12.77 8.84
CA SER A 202 -3.91 -11.86 8.65
C SER A 202 -2.62 -12.39 9.31
N LEU A 203 -2.72 -13.24 10.34
CA LEU A 203 -1.56 -13.89 10.97
C LEU A 203 -0.74 -14.72 9.97
N LEU A 204 -1.39 -15.31 8.97
CA LEU A 204 -0.68 -16.04 7.90
C LEU A 204 0.22 -15.10 7.10
N LEU A 205 -0.26 -13.89 6.78
CA LEU A 205 0.53 -12.88 6.09
C LEU A 205 1.72 -12.41 6.94
N VAL A 206 1.54 -12.30 8.26
CA VAL A 206 2.63 -12.01 9.20
C VAL A 206 3.67 -13.11 9.22
N ILE A 207 3.26 -14.37 9.37
CA ILE A 207 4.18 -15.51 9.43
C ILE A 207 5.00 -15.58 8.14
N VAL A 208 4.35 -15.48 6.98
CA VAL A 208 5.03 -15.52 5.68
C VAL A 208 5.96 -14.31 5.53
N GLY A 209 5.48 -13.10 5.82
CA GLY A 209 6.28 -11.88 5.72
C GLY A 209 7.50 -11.90 6.65
N LEU A 210 7.33 -12.34 7.90
CA LEU A 210 8.40 -12.48 8.87
C LEU A 210 9.43 -13.54 8.44
N PHE A 211 8.96 -14.72 8.03
CA PHE A 211 9.83 -15.81 7.59
C PHE A 211 10.74 -15.36 6.43
N ILE A 212 10.20 -14.59 5.48
CA ILE A 212 10.99 -14.11 4.36
C ILE A 212 11.95 -13.01 4.82
N ARG A 213 11.52 -12.04 5.66
CA ARG A 213 12.39 -10.97 6.17
C ARG A 213 13.55 -11.49 7.01
N LEU A 214 13.33 -12.52 7.82
CA LEU A 214 14.40 -13.13 8.61
C LEU A 214 15.52 -13.71 7.75
N LYS A 215 15.19 -14.15 6.53
CA LYS A 215 16.13 -14.76 5.58
C LYS A 215 16.75 -13.81 4.55
N ILE A 216 16.55 -12.50 4.71
CA ILE A 216 17.20 -11.45 3.91
C ILE A 216 18.31 -10.83 4.77
N ASP A 217 19.48 -10.58 4.19
CA ASP A 217 20.59 -9.92 4.88
C ASP A 217 20.38 -8.40 4.99
N GLU A 218 21.18 -7.71 5.81
CA GLU A 218 21.12 -6.24 5.90
C GLU A 218 21.55 -5.60 4.58
N SER A 219 21.03 -4.41 4.27
CA SER A 219 21.36 -3.70 3.02
C SER A 219 22.90 -3.58 2.83
N PRO A 220 23.45 -3.89 1.63
CA PRO A 220 24.88 -3.78 1.36
C PRO A 220 25.40 -2.36 1.56
N VAL A 221 24.58 -1.36 1.22
CA VAL A 221 24.88 0.05 1.43
C VAL A 221 24.97 0.36 2.92
N PHE A 222 24.04 -0.18 3.72
CA PHE A 222 24.05 -0.01 5.17
C PHE A 222 25.25 -0.71 5.83
N ALA A 223 25.62 -1.90 5.34
CA ALA A 223 26.81 -2.62 5.79
C ALA A 223 28.09 -1.78 5.56
N GLN A 224 28.22 -1.15 4.39
CA GLN A 224 29.36 -0.27 4.07
C GLN A 224 29.38 1.02 4.90
N ILE A 225 28.23 1.65 5.15
CA ILE A 225 28.14 2.85 6.01
C ILE A 225 28.59 2.51 7.44
N ARG A 226 28.20 1.34 7.94
CA ARG A 226 28.59 0.87 9.28
C ARG A 226 30.09 0.56 9.38
N GLU A 227 30.69 0.05 8.32
CA GLU A 227 32.14 -0.17 8.24
C GLU A 227 32.93 1.15 8.16
N THR A 228 32.41 2.13 7.43
CA THR A 228 33.09 3.42 7.21
C THR A 228 32.87 4.46 8.31
N LYS A 229 31.95 4.20 9.26
CA LYS A 229 31.48 5.15 10.30
C LYS A 229 31.04 6.51 9.73
N ALA A 230 30.65 6.56 8.46
CA ALA A 230 30.16 7.78 7.84
C ALA A 230 28.76 8.08 8.41
N GLU A 231 28.64 9.09 9.28
CA GLU A 231 27.34 9.61 9.68
C GLU A 231 26.75 10.43 8.52
N GLU A 232 26.02 9.77 7.62
CA GLU A 232 25.16 10.47 6.66
C GLU A 232 23.68 10.12 6.90
N SER A 233 23.21 10.33 8.13
CA SER A 233 21.79 10.56 8.35
C SER A 233 21.54 12.04 8.05
N ARG A 234 20.97 12.37 6.88
CA ARG A 234 20.43 13.72 6.66
C ARG A 234 19.09 13.83 7.39
N PRO A 235 18.98 14.64 8.45
CA PRO A 235 17.72 14.86 9.15
C PRO A 235 16.62 15.26 8.16
N LEU A 236 15.41 14.75 8.36
CA LEU A 236 14.22 15.12 7.58
C LEU A 236 14.09 16.64 7.41
N VAL A 237 14.45 17.40 8.44
CA VAL A 237 14.44 18.86 8.46
C VAL A 237 15.34 19.47 7.39
N GLU A 238 16.53 18.91 7.15
CA GLU A 238 17.44 19.37 6.10
C GLU A 238 16.88 19.09 4.72
N VAL A 239 16.27 17.92 4.50
CA VAL A 239 15.65 17.58 3.21
C VAL A 239 14.49 18.52 2.86
N ILE A 240 13.63 18.82 3.85
CA ILE A 240 12.50 19.74 3.66
C ILE A 240 12.99 21.17 3.40
N ARG A 241 14.00 21.62 4.15
CA ARG A 241 14.54 22.99 4.03
C ARG A 241 15.31 23.19 2.73
N ASP A 242 16.17 22.23 2.37
CA ASP A 242 17.14 22.40 1.29
C ASP A 242 16.58 21.91 -0.06
N PHE A 243 15.54 21.05 -0.05
CA PHE A 243 14.91 20.49 -1.26
C PHE A 243 13.37 20.53 -1.28
N PRO A 244 12.71 21.68 -0.98
CA PRO A 244 11.25 21.75 -0.90
C PRO A 244 10.56 21.40 -2.23
N GLY A 245 11.14 21.80 -3.37
CA GLY A 245 10.61 21.47 -4.70
C GLY A 245 10.62 19.97 -5.01
N ILE A 246 11.53 19.21 -4.39
CA ILE A 246 11.57 17.75 -4.51
C ILE A 246 10.43 17.12 -3.70
N VAL A 247 10.25 17.60 -2.46
CA VAL A 247 9.19 17.15 -1.56
C VAL A 247 7.81 17.38 -2.19
N VAL A 248 7.55 18.58 -2.70
CA VAL A 248 6.27 18.93 -3.34
C VAL A 248 5.97 18.02 -4.53
N LYS A 249 6.96 17.78 -5.41
CA LYS A 249 6.79 16.87 -6.55
C LYS A 249 6.48 15.44 -6.10
N GLY A 250 7.16 14.96 -5.05
CA GLY A 250 6.91 13.63 -4.47
C GLY A 250 5.50 13.50 -3.90
N VAL A 251 5.04 14.51 -3.14
CA VAL A 251 3.68 14.56 -2.59
C VAL A 251 2.64 14.59 -3.71
N CYS A 252 2.78 15.47 -4.70
CA CYS A 252 1.86 15.54 -5.84
C CYS A 252 1.83 14.22 -6.64
N ALA A 253 2.99 13.59 -6.83
CA ALA A 253 3.05 12.30 -7.50
C ALA A 253 2.31 11.21 -6.73
N LYS A 254 2.47 11.18 -5.41
CA LYS A 254 1.76 10.25 -4.54
C LYS A 254 0.25 10.50 -4.49
N LEU A 255 -0.18 11.76 -4.59
CA LEU A 255 -1.60 12.12 -4.65
C LEU A 255 -2.24 11.61 -5.94
N ILE A 256 -1.57 11.72 -7.10
CA ILE A 256 -2.09 11.18 -8.36
C ILE A 256 -2.35 9.67 -8.23
N GLU A 257 -1.37 8.93 -7.72
CA GLU A 257 -1.51 7.49 -7.46
C GLU A 257 -2.67 7.19 -6.49
N ALA A 258 -2.62 7.75 -5.28
CA ALA A 258 -3.55 7.42 -4.21
C ALA A 258 -5.00 7.82 -4.53
N CYS A 259 -5.19 9.00 -5.13
CA CYS A 259 -6.52 9.49 -5.50
C CYS A 259 -7.11 8.68 -6.65
N THR A 260 -6.32 8.30 -7.65
CA THR A 260 -6.82 7.48 -8.76
C THR A 260 -7.24 6.09 -8.28
N PHE A 261 -6.40 5.41 -7.48
CA PHE A 261 -6.78 4.11 -6.94
C PHE A 261 -8.05 4.20 -6.11
N ALA A 262 -8.14 5.15 -5.17
CA ALA A 262 -9.34 5.35 -4.35
C ALA A 262 -10.57 5.74 -5.17
N MET A 263 -10.40 6.56 -6.21
CA MET A 263 -11.48 6.97 -7.10
C MET A 263 -12.13 5.74 -7.74
N PHE A 264 -11.34 4.90 -8.41
CA PHE A 264 -11.84 3.78 -9.21
C PHE A 264 -12.12 2.49 -8.41
N THR A 265 -11.71 2.43 -7.14
CA THR A 265 -11.99 1.26 -6.27
C THR A 265 -13.03 1.51 -5.18
N VAL A 266 -13.27 2.77 -4.79
CA VAL A 266 -14.18 3.10 -3.69
C VAL A 266 -15.20 4.16 -4.09
N ILE A 267 -14.73 5.30 -4.60
CA ILE A 267 -15.62 6.45 -4.85
C ILE A 267 -16.61 6.15 -5.97
N VAL A 268 -16.20 5.48 -7.05
CA VAL A 268 -17.10 5.11 -8.15
C VAL A 268 -18.23 4.17 -7.72
N LEU A 269 -17.97 3.29 -6.74
CA LEU A 269 -19.01 2.43 -6.16
C LEU A 269 -20.04 3.24 -5.36
N ALA A 270 -19.55 4.18 -4.54
CA ALA A 270 -20.42 5.09 -3.80
C ALA A 270 -21.24 6.00 -4.73
N TYR A 271 -20.62 6.51 -5.79
CA TYR A 271 -21.28 7.29 -6.84
C TYR A 271 -22.37 6.48 -7.55
N GLY A 272 -22.06 5.24 -7.95
CA GLY A 272 -23.02 4.36 -8.59
C GLY A 272 -24.25 4.11 -7.73
N LYS A 273 -24.04 3.83 -6.44
CA LYS A 273 -25.13 3.69 -5.47
C LYS A 273 -25.99 4.95 -5.36
N ALA A 274 -25.38 6.13 -5.29
CA ALA A 274 -26.10 7.40 -5.15
C ALA A 274 -26.91 7.79 -6.41
N ASN A 275 -26.50 7.30 -7.58
CA ASN A 275 -27.14 7.59 -8.87
C ASN A 275 -27.96 6.42 -9.43
N ASN A 276 -28.18 5.36 -8.63
CA ASN A 276 -28.91 4.16 -9.02
C ASN A 276 -28.34 3.46 -10.28
N LEU A 277 -27.01 3.48 -10.43
CA LEU A 277 -26.31 2.74 -11.50
C LEU A 277 -26.16 1.27 -11.13
N ASP A 278 -25.92 0.42 -12.14
CA ASP A 278 -25.71 -1.01 -11.92
C ASP A 278 -24.43 -1.27 -11.10
N ALA A 279 -24.64 -1.72 -9.86
CA ALA A 279 -23.57 -2.05 -8.92
C ALA A 279 -22.75 -3.26 -9.38
N ASN A 280 -23.34 -4.20 -10.13
CA ASN A 280 -22.63 -5.37 -10.64
C ASN A 280 -21.63 -4.96 -11.71
N ILE A 281 -22.03 -4.10 -12.66
CA ILE A 281 -21.11 -3.59 -13.70
C ILE A 281 -19.91 -2.91 -13.04
N LEU A 282 -20.14 -2.01 -12.07
CA LEU A 282 -19.06 -1.32 -11.37
C LEU A 282 -18.14 -2.28 -10.61
N MET A 283 -18.70 -3.23 -9.87
CA MET A 283 -17.93 -4.15 -9.04
C MET A 283 -17.11 -5.13 -9.89
N GLU A 284 -17.73 -5.72 -10.92
CA GLU A 284 -17.05 -6.63 -11.84
C GLU A 284 -15.94 -5.92 -12.61
N THR A 285 -16.22 -4.74 -13.18
CA THR A 285 -15.22 -3.99 -13.95
C THR A 285 -14.03 -3.57 -13.11
N MET A 286 -14.27 -3.14 -11.87
CA MET A 286 -13.25 -2.84 -10.88
C MET A 286 -12.40 -4.08 -10.56
N ILE A 287 -13.02 -5.21 -10.21
CA ILE A 287 -12.29 -6.44 -9.83
C ILE A 287 -11.40 -6.90 -10.98
N VAL A 288 -11.93 -6.97 -12.20
CA VAL A 288 -11.16 -7.37 -13.39
C VAL A 288 -10.00 -6.40 -13.62
N ALA A 289 -10.23 -5.09 -13.50
CA ALA A 289 -9.17 -4.10 -13.68
C ALA A 289 -8.07 -4.21 -12.63
N VAL A 290 -8.39 -4.46 -11.35
CA VAL A 290 -7.39 -4.65 -10.29
C VAL A 290 -6.59 -5.95 -10.50
N ILE A 291 -7.23 -7.03 -10.98
CA ILE A 291 -6.54 -8.27 -11.33
C ILE A 291 -5.55 -8.04 -12.48
N ILE A 292 -5.95 -7.29 -13.51
CA ILE A 292 -5.05 -6.95 -14.63
C ILE A 292 -3.93 -6.02 -14.16
N GLU A 293 -4.21 -5.13 -13.20
CA GLU A 293 -3.23 -4.21 -12.62
C GLU A 293 -2.05 -4.95 -11.98
N ILE A 294 -2.29 -6.07 -11.28
CA ILE A 294 -1.24 -6.94 -10.71
C ILE A 294 -0.20 -7.32 -11.76
N ILE A 295 -0.63 -7.57 -13.00
CA ILE A 295 0.23 -7.94 -14.13
C ILE A 295 0.81 -6.68 -14.81
N ALA A 296 0.02 -5.61 -14.90
CA ALA A 296 0.44 -4.38 -15.56
C ALA A 296 1.56 -3.66 -14.79
N ILE A 297 1.55 -3.67 -13.46
CA ILE A 297 2.59 -3.05 -12.61
C ILE A 297 4.02 -3.48 -13.02
N PRO A 298 4.37 -4.78 -13.04
CA PRO A 298 5.72 -5.20 -13.45
C PRO A 298 6.04 -4.92 -14.92
N LEU A 299 5.03 -4.95 -15.81
CA LEU A 299 5.21 -4.60 -17.22
C LEU A 299 5.56 -3.11 -17.38
N MET A 300 4.87 -2.24 -16.65
CA MET A 300 5.15 -0.80 -16.64
C MET A 300 6.49 -0.50 -15.96
N GLY A 301 6.86 -1.25 -14.91
CA GLY A 301 8.20 -1.20 -14.31
C GLY A 301 9.30 -1.52 -15.33
N SER A 302 9.10 -2.55 -16.17
CA SER A 302 10.02 -2.89 -17.25
C SER A 302 10.05 -1.84 -18.38
N LEU A 303 8.90 -1.23 -18.69
CA LEU A 303 8.83 -0.14 -19.67
C LEU A 303 9.67 1.06 -19.21
N CYS A 304 9.61 1.39 -17.93
CA CYS A 304 10.41 2.46 -17.33
C CYS A 304 11.91 2.22 -17.43
N ASP A 305 12.35 0.96 -17.33
CA ASP A 305 13.76 0.59 -17.52
C ASP A 305 14.22 0.80 -18.98
N LYS A 306 13.30 0.76 -19.95
CA LYS A 306 13.60 0.93 -21.39
C LYS A 306 13.52 2.37 -21.87
N ILE A 307 12.43 3.08 -21.55
CA ILE A 307 12.16 4.43 -22.10
C ILE A 307 12.30 5.55 -21.07
N GLY A 308 12.62 5.20 -19.82
CA GLY A 308 12.81 6.14 -18.74
C GLY A 308 11.53 6.42 -17.94
N ARG A 309 11.74 6.88 -16.70
CA ARG A 309 10.69 7.04 -15.67
C ARG A 309 9.73 8.20 -15.93
N LYS A 310 10.29 9.36 -16.31
CA LYS A 310 9.53 10.60 -16.52
C LYS A 310 8.52 10.48 -17.67
N PRO A 311 8.87 9.95 -18.86
CA PRO A 311 7.90 9.76 -19.95
C PRO A 311 6.76 8.83 -19.55
N VAL A 312 7.06 7.68 -18.94
CA VAL A 312 6.03 6.71 -18.51
C VAL A 312 5.08 7.35 -17.49
N TYR A 313 5.62 8.04 -16.49
CA TYR A 313 4.80 8.72 -15.48
C TYR A 313 3.86 9.77 -16.10
N ILE A 314 4.36 10.61 -17.01
CA ILE A 314 3.55 11.68 -17.64
C ILE A 314 2.45 11.07 -18.51
N ILE A 315 2.77 10.02 -19.29
CA ILE A 315 1.78 9.33 -20.12
C ILE A 315 0.69 8.70 -19.24
N GLY A 316 1.08 8.03 -18.14
CA GLY A 316 0.14 7.46 -17.18
C GLY A 316 -0.78 8.50 -16.56
N ALA A 317 -0.22 9.63 -16.11
CA ALA A 317 -1.00 10.71 -15.51
C ALA A 317 -1.97 11.35 -16.50
N LEU A 318 -1.54 11.59 -17.74
CA LEU A 318 -2.42 12.11 -18.80
C LEU A 318 -3.52 11.11 -19.16
N LEU A 319 -3.18 9.83 -19.28
CA LEU A 319 -4.15 8.78 -19.54
C LEU A 319 -5.22 8.74 -18.45
N GLN A 320 -4.82 8.88 -17.19
CA GLN A 320 -5.76 8.92 -16.07
C GLN A 320 -6.73 10.09 -16.18
N VAL A 321 -6.24 11.30 -16.46
CA VAL A 321 -7.08 12.50 -16.61
C VAL A 321 -8.03 12.39 -17.81
N VAL A 322 -7.51 11.95 -18.97
CA VAL A 322 -8.30 11.84 -20.19
C VAL A 322 -9.40 10.80 -20.06
N MET A 323 -9.17 9.71 -19.31
CA MET A 323 -10.14 8.63 -19.15
C MET A 323 -11.26 8.92 -18.13
N ILE A 324 -11.19 10.01 -17.36
CA ILE A 324 -12.26 10.38 -16.39
C ILE A 324 -13.60 10.56 -17.12
N ILE A 325 -13.65 11.42 -18.14
CA ILE A 325 -14.91 11.71 -18.86
C ILE A 325 -15.44 10.46 -19.59
N PRO A 326 -14.61 9.73 -20.39
CA PRO A 326 -15.03 8.46 -20.99
C PRO A 326 -15.59 7.46 -19.98
N PHE A 327 -15.03 7.37 -18.77
CA PHE A 327 -15.51 6.44 -17.76
C PHE A 327 -16.94 6.78 -17.33
N PHE A 328 -17.19 8.04 -16.98
CA PHE A 328 -18.52 8.48 -16.56
C PHE A 328 -19.54 8.44 -17.71
N LEU A 329 -19.12 8.65 -18.96
CA LEU A 329 -20.00 8.44 -20.11
C LEU A 329 -20.32 6.97 -20.34
N ALA A 330 -19.36 6.07 -20.13
CA ALA A 330 -19.53 4.63 -20.33
C ALA A 330 -20.48 4.01 -19.31
N ILE A 331 -20.30 4.36 -18.03
CA ILE A 331 -21.11 3.82 -16.95
C ILE A 331 -22.56 4.32 -17.00
N ASN A 332 -22.80 5.58 -17.40
CA ASN A 332 -24.15 6.12 -17.53
C ASN A 332 -24.93 5.52 -18.73
N GLN A 333 -24.25 4.77 -19.61
CA GLN A 333 -24.88 4.03 -20.71
C GLN A 333 -25.18 2.57 -20.32
N ASP A 334 -24.95 2.17 -19.06
CA ASP A 334 -25.08 0.80 -18.56
C ASP A 334 -24.34 -0.24 -19.43
N SER A 335 -23.24 0.18 -20.07
CA SER A 335 -22.46 -0.66 -20.96
C SER A 335 -21.29 -1.29 -20.20
N PHE A 336 -21.40 -2.59 -19.91
CA PHE A 336 -20.33 -3.35 -19.25
C PHE A 336 -19.00 -3.24 -20.00
N TRP A 337 -18.99 -3.53 -21.30
CA TRP A 337 -17.75 -3.60 -22.09
C TRP A 337 -17.07 -2.24 -22.24
N LEU A 338 -17.84 -1.17 -22.43
CA LEU A 338 -17.28 0.17 -22.54
C LEU A 338 -16.68 0.61 -21.19
N THR A 339 -17.39 0.34 -20.10
CA THR A 339 -16.92 0.62 -18.73
C THR A 339 -15.66 -0.19 -18.42
N GLN A 340 -15.63 -1.48 -18.80
CA GLN A 340 -14.49 -2.36 -18.58
C GLN A 340 -13.22 -1.88 -19.31
N ILE A 341 -13.35 -1.50 -20.58
CA ILE A 341 -12.21 -1.01 -21.38
C ILE A 341 -11.65 0.26 -20.76
N VAL A 342 -12.51 1.23 -20.43
CA VAL A 342 -12.04 2.48 -19.82
C VAL A 342 -11.44 2.22 -18.44
N MET A 343 -12.03 1.34 -17.63
CA MET A 343 -11.51 0.94 -16.32
C MET A 343 -10.09 0.35 -16.45
N ILE A 344 -9.84 -0.51 -17.44
CA ILE A 344 -8.51 -1.08 -17.69
C ILE A 344 -7.51 0.00 -18.12
N LEU A 345 -7.93 0.93 -18.98
CA LEU A 345 -7.06 2.02 -19.43
C LEU A 345 -6.67 2.96 -18.29
N VAL A 346 -7.63 3.35 -17.44
CA VAL A 346 -7.38 4.30 -16.34
C VAL A 346 -6.66 3.66 -15.17
N LEU A 347 -7.12 2.49 -14.71
CA LEU A 347 -6.58 1.82 -13.53
C LEU A 347 -5.44 0.89 -13.93
N SER A 348 -5.71 -0.19 -14.66
CA SER A 348 -4.69 -1.20 -14.91
C SER A 348 -3.48 -0.65 -15.66
N ILE A 349 -3.67 0.24 -16.64
CA ILE A 349 -2.56 0.81 -17.42
C ILE A 349 -2.12 2.16 -16.85
N GLY A 350 -3.01 3.15 -16.81
CA GLY A 350 -2.69 4.51 -16.43
C GLY A 350 -2.16 4.63 -15.00
N HIS A 351 -2.84 4.02 -14.03
CA HIS A 351 -2.37 4.00 -12.64
C HIS A 351 -1.07 3.19 -12.50
N SER A 352 -0.94 2.01 -13.10
CA SER A 352 0.32 1.24 -13.07
C SER A 352 1.53 2.01 -13.61
N MET A 353 1.37 2.84 -14.65
CA MET A 353 2.45 3.67 -15.18
C MET A 353 2.96 4.70 -14.17
N CYS A 354 2.07 5.23 -13.33
CA CYS A 354 2.44 6.13 -12.24
C CYS A 354 2.90 5.37 -10.98
N TYR A 355 2.36 4.18 -10.74
CA TYR A 355 2.52 3.44 -9.49
C TYR A 355 3.74 2.53 -9.46
N ALA A 356 4.09 1.90 -10.59
CA ALA A 356 5.19 0.95 -10.73
C ALA A 356 6.57 1.52 -10.34
N LEU A 357 6.69 2.85 -10.22
CA LEU A 357 7.91 3.52 -9.84
C LEU A 357 7.73 4.37 -8.58
N ARG A 358 8.43 3.98 -7.52
CA ARG A 358 8.86 4.89 -6.47
C ARG A 358 10.38 4.84 -6.40
N ASP A 359 11.02 5.78 -7.07
CA ASP A 359 12.43 6.01 -6.83
C ASP A 359 12.62 7.53 -6.66
N PRO A 360 13.28 7.99 -5.58
CA PRO A 360 13.61 9.40 -5.39
C PRO A 360 14.37 10.01 -6.59
N LEU A 361 14.95 9.19 -7.47
CA LEU A 361 15.60 9.60 -8.71
C LEU A 361 14.68 10.20 -9.79
N ILE A 362 13.34 10.11 -9.69
CA ILE A 362 12.45 10.95 -10.53
C ILE A 362 12.69 12.44 -10.24
N ILE A 363 13.19 12.73 -9.04
CA ILE A 363 13.24 14.06 -8.46
C ILE A 363 14.68 14.50 -8.15
N SER A 364 15.66 13.59 -8.23
CA SER A 364 17.08 13.94 -8.23
C SER A 364 17.43 14.76 -9.47
N PRO A 365 18.18 15.87 -9.34
CA PRO A 365 18.86 16.46 -10.47
C PRO A 365 19.71 15.37 -11.14
N LYS A 366 19.87 15.43 -12.47
CA LYS A 366 20.96 14.71 -13.13
C LYS A 366 22.23 15.03 -12.34
N ARG A 367 22.93 14.03 -11.79
CA ARG A 367 24.34 14.22 -11.46
C ARG A 367 25.01 14.53 -12.78
N ASN A 368 25.25 15.81 -13.04
CA ASN A 368 26.18 16.20 -14.09
C ASN A 368 27.52 15.62 -13.65
N HIS A 369 27.96 14.59 -14.35
CA HIS A 369 29.32 14.13 -14.26
C HIS A 369 30.20 15.28 -14.76
N VAL A 370 30.90 15.93 -13.83
CA VAL A 370 32.09 16.74 -14.07
C VAL A 370 33.21 16.10 -13.28
#